data_AF-X5Q4M7-F1
#
_entry.id   AF-X5Q4M7-F1
#
_cell.length_a   1.000
_cell.length_b   1.000
_cell.length_c   1.000
_cell.angle_alpha   90.00
_cell.angle_beta   90.00
_cell.angle_gamma   90.00
#
_symmetry.space_group_name_H-M   'P 1'
#
loop_
_entity.id
_entity.type
_entity.pdbx_description
1 polymer ?
#
loop_
_entity_poly.entity_id
_entity_poly.type
_entity_poly.pdbx_seq_one_letter_code
_entity_poly.pdbx_strand_id
1 'polypeptide(L)'
;MAIRWVIDILFALENSHNNSVLHRDIKPANFMLKGKYAKLSDFGLAKATGGVPHGSAAGTPIYSAPELFSAKVTSVATEIFSTGMSLYQLACNMRDWGAFPISKSMVEKGQVVKRIGYPGYIPERLKRVCNKACNHDPAKRFKSAHEMRQALESLSIRLEWIQTQPNDWIAEDGTKEHRLTIAPGKNSFEVIYQVNGRRKNESCAKFSTMSEAIAGLSQKVSQSSLR
;
A
#
# COMPACT_ATOMS: atom_id res chain seq x y z
N MET A 1 -5.92 7.56 3.15
CA MET A 1 -4.77 7.91 4.01
C MET A 1 -3.43 7.32 3.53
N ALA A 2 -3.29 5.99 3.36
CA ALA A 2 -2.01 5.37 2.98
C ALA A 2 -1.29 6.01 1.78
N ILE A 3 -2.01 6.30 0.69
CA ILE A 3 -1.45 6.96 -0.51
C ILE A 3 -0.83 8.32 -0.16
N ARG A 4 -1.53 9.15 0.63
CA ARG A 4 -1.05 10.49 1.02
C ARG A 4 0.21 10.42 1.87
N TRP A 5 0.24 9.51 2.85
CA TRP A 5 1.43 9.30 3.67
C TRP A 5 2.63 8.88 2.82
N VAL A 6 2.46 7.94 1.89
CA VAL A 6 3.56 7.50 1.02
C VAL A 6 4.02 8.61 0.05
N ILE A 7 3.12 9.50 -0.40
CA ILE A 7 3.49 10.70 -1.16
C ILE A 7 4.42 11.59 -0.33
N ASP A 8 4.09 11.89 0.93
CA ASP A 8 4.93 12.70 1.82
C ASP A 8 6.31 12.04 2.06
N ILE A 9 6.34 10.71 2.22
CA ILE A 9 7.60 9.96 2.38
C ILE A 9 8.44 10.02 1.11
N LEU A 10 7.83 9.88 -0.07
CA LEU A 10 8.53 9.99 -1.34
C LEU A 10 9.08 11.40 -1.57
N PHE A 11 8.38 12.44 -1.11
CA PHE A 11 8.88 13.80 -1.14
C PHE A 11 10.14 13.97 -0.26
N ALA A 12 10.15 13.37 0.93
CA ALA A 12 11.34 13.35 1.80
C ALA A 12 12.51 12.56 1.20
N LEU A 13 12.23 11.44 0.54
CA LEU A 13 13.22 10.62 -0.15
C LEU A 13 13.81 11.35 -1.36
N GLU A 14 12.98 12.03 -2.15
CA GLU A 14 13.43 12.86 -3.27
C GLU A 14 14.45 13.91 -2.81
N ASN A 15 14.17 14.61 -1.71
CA ASN A 15 15.13 15.54 -1.12
C ASN A 15 16.42 14.84 -0.66
N SER A 16 16.32 13.67 -0.03
CA SER A 16 17.49 12.92 0.44
C SER A 16 18.38 12.48 -0.73
N HIS A 17 17.77 11.96 -1.81
CA HIS A 17 18.46 11.52 -3.02
C HIS A 17 19.17 12.67 -3.73
N ASN A 18 18.53 13.84 -3.81
CA ASN A 18 19.14 15.04 -4.38
C ASN A 18 20.37 15.53 -3.58
N ASN A 19 20.42 15.20 -2.29
CA ASN A 19 21.58 15.46 -1.43
C ASN A 19 22.52 14.25 -1.35
N SER A 20 22.40 13.28 -2.27
CA SER A 20 23.24 12.09 -2.31
C SER A 20 23.19 11.27 -1.01
N VAL A 21 22.01 11.15 -0.38
CA VAL A 21 21.79 10.37 0.84
C VAL A 21 20.74 9.28 0.61
N LEU A 22 21.06 8.04 1.02
CA LEU A 22 20.11 6.94 1.15
C LEU A 22 19.77 6.74 2.62
N HIS A 23 18.48 6.54 2.93
CA HIS A 23 17.95 6.27 4.27
C HIS A 23 18.20 4.82 4.74
N ARG A 24 18.02 3.84 3.83
CA ARG A 24 18.28 2.40 3.98
C ARG A 24 17.37 1.60 4.93
N ASP A 25 16.46 2.23 5.66
CA ASP A 25 15.45 1.54 6.47
C ASP A 25 14.03 2.12 6.26
N ILE A 26 13.52 2.04 5.03
CA ILE A 26 12.17 2.52 4.70
C ILE A 26 11.13 1.47 5.07
N LYS A 27 10.32 1.78 6.09
CA LYS A 27 9.22 0.95 6.61
C LYS A 27 8.21 1.81 7.37
N PRO A 28 6.96 1.36 7.56
CA PRO A 28 5.95 2.15 8.26
C PRO A 28 6.30 2.53 9.70
N ALA A 29 7.12 1.74 10.41
CA ALA A 29 7.58 2.08 11.75
C ALA A 29 8.43 3.37 11.80
N ASN A 30 9.01 3.78 10.66
CA ASN A 30 9.79 5.01 10.52
C ASN A 30 8.97 6.16 9.91
N PHE A 31 7.64 6.01 9.81
CA PHE A 31 6.74 7.05 9.32
C PHE A 31 6.04 7.71 10.51
N MET A 32 6.46 8.93 10.86
CA MET A 32 5.81 9.72 11.91
C MET A 32 4.54 10.36 11.36
N LEU A 33 3.39 10.01 11.93
CA LEU A 33 2.09 10.48 11.47
C LEU A 33 1.60 11.67 12.30
N LYS A 34 1.09 12.71 11.62
CA LYS A 34 0.36 13.83 12.23
C LYS A 34 -0.90 14.12 11.43
N GLY A 35 -2.00 13.51 11.83
CA GLY A 35 -3.25 13.55 11.08
C GLY A 35 -3.08 12.97 9.67
N LYS A 36 -3.32 13.78 8.64
CA LYS A 36 -3.19 13.36 7.24
C LYS A 36 -1.76 13.39 6.69
N TYR A 37 -0.80 13.90 7.47
CA TYR A 37 0.59 14.09 7.04
C TYR A 37 1.50 13.01 7.61
N ALA A 38 2.54 12.66 6.86
CA ALA A 38 3.62 11.79 7.33
C ALA A 38 4.98 12.48 7.20
N LYS A 39 5.92 12.08 8.06
CA LYS A 39 7.34 12.44 7.95
C LYS A 39 8.20 11.19 8.06
N LEU A 40 9.27 11.15 7.29
CA LEU A 40 10.28 10.10 7.40
C LEU A 40 11.22 10.40 8.58
N SER A 41 11.42 9.43 9.45
CA SER A 41 12.32 9.50 10.61
C SER A 41 13.35 8.37 10.59
N ASP A 42 14.31 8.44 11.52
CA ASP A 42 15.34 7.41 11.75
C ASP A 42 16.35 7.24 10.61
N PHE A 43 17.19 8.26 10.45
CA PHE A 43 18.36 8.23 9.56
C PHE A 43 19.57 7.51 10.20
N GLY A 44 19.37 6.69 11.23
CA GLY A 44 20.47 6.00 11.93
C GLY A 44 21.27 5.04 11.04
N LEU A 45 20.69 4.60 9.93
CA LEU A 45 21.34 3.75 8.92
C LEU A 45 21.72 4.50 7.63
N ALA A 46 21.49 5.81 7.58
CA ALA A 46 21.65 6.61 6.38
C ALA A 46 23.13 6.70 5.94
N LYS A 47 23.35 6.77 4.63
CA LYS A 47 24.71 6.82 4.05
C LYS A 47 24.74 7.67 2.78
N ALA A 48 25.87 8.36 2.57
CA ALA A 48 26.12 9.08 1.34
C ALA A 48 26.25 8.11 0.13
N THR A 49 25.64 8.45 -1.00
CA THR A 49 25.77 7.75 -2.28
C THR A 49 27.15 8.03 -2.86
N GLY A 50 28.08 7.08 -2.75
CA GLY A 50 29.46 7.24 -3.24
C GLY A 50 30.53 6.64 -2.31
N GLY A 51 30.18 6.32 -1.06
CA GLY A 51 31.00 5.45 -0.23
C GLY A 51 30.95 4.01 -0.74
N VAL A 52 32.02 3.24 -0.52
CA VAL A 52 32.14 1.82 -0.92
C VAL A 52 30.81 1.09 -0.68
N PRO A 53 30.25 0.36 -1.68
CA PRO A 53 29.01 -0.41 -1.56
C PRO A 53 29.27 -1.60 -0.65
N HIS A 54 29.42 -1.33 0.64
CA HIS A 54 29.59 -2.30 1.70
C HIS A 54 28.55 -1.90 2.74
N GLY A 55 27.46 -2.64 2.71
CA GLY A 55 26.45 -2.65 3.76
C GLY A 55 26.15 -4.10 4.05
N SER A 56 26.39 -4.52 5.29
CA SER A 56 25.67 -5.66 5.87
C SER A 56 24.17 -5.51 5.59
N ALA A 57 23.41 -6.61 5.66
CA ALA A 57 21.95 -6.57 5.60
C ALA A 57 21.39 -5.85 6.84
N ALA A 58 21.63 -4.53 6.91
CA ALA A 58 21.08 -3.62 7.89
C ALA A 58 19.70 -3.16 7.42
N GLY A 59 18.83 -2.85 8.38
CA GLY A 59 17.42 -2.58 8.13
C GLY A 59 16.56 -3.83 8.34
N THR A 60 15.31 -3.76 7.91
CA THR A 60 14.31 -4.81 8.18
C THR A 60 14.11 -5.70 6.94
N PRO A 61 14.54 -6.99 6.95
CA PRO A 61 14.66 -7.81 5.73
C PRO A 61 13.39 -7.92 4.89
N ILE A 62 12.21 -7.94 5.51
CA ILE A 62 10.92 -8.06 4.79
C ILE A 62 10.65 -6.91 3.81
N TYR A 63 11.24 -5.72 4.02
CA TYR A 63 11.12 -4.57 3.12
C TYR A 63 12.31 -4.44 2.16
N SER A 64 13.31 -5.30 2.27
CA SER A 64 14.56 -5.18 1.51
C SER A 64 14.40 -5.66 0.08
N ALA A 65 15.03 -4.94 -0.84
CA ALA A 65 15.08 -5.32 -2.25
C ALA A 65 15.90 -6.62 -2.47
N PRO A 66 15.52 -7.48 -3.43
CA PRO A 66 16.22 -8.75 -3.71
C PRO A 66 17.74 -8.60 -3.91
N GLU A 67 18.16 -7.55 -4.61
CA GLU A 67 19.56 -7.28 -4.93
C GLU A 67 20.42 -6.95 -3.69
N LEU A 68 19.80 -6.57 -2.57
CA LEU A 68 20.52 -6.37 -1.31
C LEU A 68 21.01 -7.70 -0.72
N PHE A 69 20.33 -8.80 -1.03
CA PHE A 69 20.73 -10.13 -0.58
C PHE A 69 21.83 -10.71 -1.45
N SER A 70 21.74 -10.56 -2.78
CA SER A 70 22.67 -11.14 -3.74
C SER A 70 23.93 -10.29 -3.97
N ALA A 71 23.80 -8.97 -4.08
CA ALA A 71 24.90 -8.08 -4.46
C ALA A 71 25.34 -7.12 -3.34
N LYS A 72 24.60 -7.05 -2.22
CA LYS A 72 24.86 -6.12 -1.10
C LYS A 72 24.92 -4.65 -1.53
N VAL A 73 24.22 -4.33 -2.62
CA VAL A 73 24.15 -2.97 -3.18
C VAL A 73 22.94 -2.25 -2.64
N THR A 74 23.14 -1.00 -2.23
CA THR A 74 22.07 -0.05 -1.90
C THR A 74 22.05 1.07 -2.93
N SER A 75 20.86 1.47 -3.35
CA SER A 75 20.64 2.50 -4.36
C SER A 75 19.24 3.11 -4.22
N VAL A 76 18.95 4.15 -5.01
CA VAL A 76 17.59 4.69 -5.14
C VAL A 76 16.58 3.57 -5.47
N ALA A 77 16.93 2.65 -6.37
CA ALA A 77 16.05 1.54 -6.75
C ALA A 77 15.74 0.58 -5.58
N THR A 78 16.67 0.42 -4.63
CA THR A 78 16.41 -0.36 -3.40
C THR A 78 15.39 0.33 -2.50
N GLU A 79 15.44 1.67 -2.39
CA GLU A 79 14.48 2.42 -1.57
C GLU A 79 13.10 2.52 -2.22
N ILE A 80 13.03 2.53 -3.55
CA ILE A 80 11.77 2.40 -4.30
C ILE A 80 11.08 1.07 -3.96
N PHE A 81 11.84 -0.02 -3.90
CA PHE A 81 11.29 -1.33 -3.51
C PHE A 81 10.78 -1.32 -2.06
N SER A 82 11.57 -0.82 -1.12
CA SER A 82 11.16 -0.72 0.28
C SER A 82 9.94 0.18 0.48
N THR A 83 9.85 1.26 -0.29
CA THR A 83 8.66 2.14 -0.33
C THR A 83 7.45 1.40 -0.90
N GLY A 84 7.64 0.58 -1.95
CA GLY A 84 6.60 -0.30 -2.49
C GLY A 84 6.08 -1.30 -1.47
N MET A 85 6.97 -1.94 -0.71
CA MET A 85 6.61 -2.85 0.38
C MET A 85 5.85 -2.14 1.50
N SER A 86 6.27 -0.92 1.85
CA SER A 86 5.57 -0.08 2.83
C SER A 86 4.17 0.32 2.35
N LEU A 87 4.05 0.74 1.08
CA LEU A 87 2.77 1.06 0.46
C LEU A 87 1.85 -0.16 0.46
N TYR A 88 2.37 -1.34 0.11
CA TYR A 88 1.62 -2.58 0.13
C TYR A 88 1.03 -2.88 1.50
N GLN A 89 1.88 -2.84 2.54
CA GLN A 89 1.46 -3.11 3.91
C GLN A 89 0.36 -2.15 4.37
N LEU A 90 0.56 -0.85 4.14
CA LEU A 90 -0.38 0.20 4.52
C LEU A 90 -1.71 0.08 3.75
N ALA A 91 -1.64 -0.17 2.43
CA ALA A 91 -2.84 -0.28 1.58
C ALA A 91 -3.69 -1.50 1.97
N CYS A 92 -3.05 -2.62 2.26
CA CYS A 92 -3.71 -3.86 2.65
C CYS A 92 -4.08 -3.92 4.15
N ASN A 93 -3.91 -2.80 4.89
CA ASN A 93 -4.17 -2.70 6.32
C ASN A 93 -3.49 -3.83 7.15
N MET A 94 -2.26 -4.17 6.78
CA MET A 94 -1.52 -5.27 7.41
C MET A 94 -0.74 -4.77 8.64
N ARG A 95 -1.14 -5.25 9.83
CA ARG A 95 -0.47 -4.88 11.09
C ARG A 95 0.85 -5.62 11.29
N ASP A 96 0.87 -6.91 10.97
CA ASP A 96 2.01 -7.79 11.20
C ASP A 96 2.21 -8.73 10.00
N TRP A 97 3.45 -8.83 9.55
CA TRP A 97 3.88 -9.76 8.52
C TRP A 97 3.90 -11.21 9.03
N GLY A 98 4.04 -11.43 10.35
CA GLY A 98 4.04 -12.74 10.98
C GLY A 98 2.75 -13.53 10.84
N ALA A 99 1.63 -12.86 10.52
CA ALA A 99 0.35 -13.50 10.24
C ALA A 99 0.31 -14.21 8.86
N PHE A 100 1.35 -14.07 8.04
CA PHE A 100 1.42 -14.63 6.70
C PHE A 100 2.54 -15.68 6.59
N PRO A 101 2.38 -16.71 5.74
CA PRO A 101 3.37 -17.76 5.54
C PRO A 101 4.56 -17.27 4.68
N ILE A 102 5.33 -16.32 5.21
CA ILE A 102 6.45 -15.69 4.51
C ILE A 102 7.74 -16.44 4.84
N SER A 103 8.32 -17.10 3.84
CA SER A 103 9.61 -17.74 3.98
C SER A 103 10.76 -16.79 3.65
N LYS A 104 11.94 -17.04 4.23
CA LYS A 104 13.18 -16.31 3.89
C LYS A 104 13.44 -16.27 2.38
N SER A 105 13.24 -17.40 1.69
CA SER A 105 13.41 -17.46 0.22
C SER A 105 12.43 -16.57 -0.54
N MET A 106 11.20 -16.39 -0.04
CA MET A 106 10.22 -15.50 -0.64
C MET A 106 10.68 -14.03 -0.56
N VAL A 107 11.27 -13.64 0.59
CA VAL A 107 11.83 -12.30 0.81
C VAL A 107 13.01 -12.06 -0.11
N GLU A 108 14.00 -12.97 -0.11
CA GLU A 108 15.22 -12.84 -0.92
C GLU A 108 14.93 -12.80 -2.43
N LYS A 109 13.85 -13.45 -2.88
CA LYS A 109 13.40 -13.43 -4.28
C LYS A 109 12.42 -12.29 -4.60
N GLY A 110 12.08 -11.43 -3.65
CA GLY A 110 11.12 -10.32 -3.85
C GLY A 110 9.72 -10.79 -4.23
N GLN A 111 9.29 -11.96 -3.77
CA GLN A 111 8.02 -12.59 -4.18
C GLN A 111 6.86 -12.33 -3.22
N VAL A 112 7.10 -11.60 -2.13
CA VAL A 112 6.14 -11.42 -1.02
C VAL A 112 4.79 -10.89 -1.50
N VAL A 113 4.78 -9.76 -2.22
CA VAL A 113 3.55 -9.15 -2.76
C VAL A 113 2.80 -10.11 -3.70
N LYS A 114 3.52 -10.79 -4.59
CA LYS A 114 2.93 -11.75 -5.54
C LYS A 114 2.30 -12.95 -4.84
N ARG A 115 2.92 -13.44 -3.77
CA ARG A 115 2.50 -14.66 -3.05
C ARG A 115 1.34 -14.40 -2.10
N ILE A 116 1.33 -13.27 -1.41
CA ILE A 116 0.24 -12.90 -0.50
C ILE A 116 -0.97 -12.38 -1.29
N GLY A 117 -0.73 -11.58 -2.34
CA GLY A 117 -1.79 -11.00 -3.15
C GLY A 117 -2.54 -9.85 -2.45
N TYR A 118 -3.49 -9.25 -3.15
CA TYR A 118 -4.20 -8.08 -2.65
C TYR A 118 -5.59 -8.45 -2.17
N PRO A 119 -6.07 -7.87 -1.05
CA PRO A 119 -7.48 -7.88 -0.72
C PRO A 119 -8.32 -7.30 -1.88
N GLY A 120 -9.55 -7.81 -2.04
CA GLY A 120 -10.43 -7.41 -3.14
C GLY A 120 -10.78 -5.92 -3.17
N TYR A 121 -10.65 -5.24 -2.04
CA TYR A 121 -10.94 -3.81 -1.89
C TYR A 121 -9.81 -2.90 -2.38
N ILE A 122 -8.64 -3.44 -2.73
CA ILE A 122 -7.54 -2.64 -3.27
C ILE A 122 -7.82 -2.29 -4.75
N PRO A 123 -7.76 -1.01 -5.15
CA PRO A 123 -7.95 -0.59 -6.54
C PRO A 123 -6.85 -1.10 -7.48
N GLU A 124 -7.22 -1.54 -8.69
CA GLU A 124 -6.27 -2.02 -9.70
C GLU A 124 -5.17 -0.99 -10.06
N ARG A 125 -5.53 0.30 -10.09
CA ARG A 125 -4.55 1.36 -10.35
C ARG A 125 -3.47 1.42 -9.27
N LEU A 126 -3.84 1.24 -8.00
CA LEU A 126 -2.90 1.19 -6.89
C LEU A 126 -2.04 -0.08 -6.91
N LYS A 127 -2.65 -1.24 -7.24
CA LYS A 127 -1.90 -2.49 -7.44
C LYS A 127 -0.79 -2.34 -8.47
N ARG A 128 -1.05 -1.65 -9.59
CA ARG A 128 -0.04 -1.40 -10.63
C ARG A 128 1.15 -0.59 -10.12
N VAL A 129 0.91 0.48 -9.37
CA VAL A 129 2.00 1.28 -8.77
C VAL A 129 2.82 0.43 -7.80
N CYS A 130 2.14 -0.29 -6.91
CA CYS A 130 2.79 -1.16 -5.94
C CYS A 130 3.61 -2.28 -6.60
N ASN A 131 3.05 -2.96 -7.61
CA ASN A 131 3.73 -4.02 -8.34
C ASN A 131 4.94 -3.50 -9.15
N LYS A 132 4.86 -2.28 -9.71
CA LYS A 132 5.99 -1.65 -10.39
C LYS A 132 7.11 -1.34 -9.39
N ALA A 133 6.79 -0.78 -8.22
CA ALA A 133 7.77 -0.51 -7.17
C ALA A 133 8.43 -1.81 -6.64
N CYS A 134 7.65 -2.87 -6.44
CA CYS A 134 8.12 -4.16 -5.95
C CYS A 134 8.62 -5.12 -7.05
N ASN A 135 8.94 -4.63 -8.25
CA ASN A 135 9.44 -5.50 -9.31
C ASN A 135 10.78 -6.15 -8.89
N HIS A 136 10.98 -7.43 -9.17
CA HIS A 136 12.24 -8.11 -8.90
C HIS A 136 13.42 -7.43 -9.63
N ASP A 137 13.21 -7.06 -10.89
CA ASP A 137 14.20 -6.36 -11.70
C ASP A 137 14.23 -4.85 -11.37
N PRO A 138 15.34 -4.32 -10.82
CA PRO A 138 15.46 -2.91 -10.46
C PRO A 138 15.22 -1.97 -11.65
N ALA A 139 15.57 -2.38 -12.88
CA ALA A 139 15.40 -1.56 -14.08
C ALA A 139 13.93 -1.41 -14.49
N LYS A 140 13.04 -2.27 -13.99
CA LYS A 140 11.59 -2.22 -14.23
C LYS A 140 10.83 -1.44 -13.16
N ARG A 141 11.52 -0.94 -12.13
CA ARG A 141 10.92 -0.09 -11.09
C ARG A 141 10.82 1.37 -11.55
N PHE A 142 10.32 2.24 -10.68
CA PHE A 142 10.41 3.68 -10.88
C PHE A 142 11.88 4.12 -10.81
N LYS A 143 12.28 5.03 -11.70
CA LYS A 143 13.66 5.52 -11.80
C LYS A 143 14.07 6.40 -10.63
N SER A 144 13.09 7.06 -9.99
CA SER A 144 13.33 7.98 -8.88
C SER A 144 12.13 8.04 -7.92
N ALA A 145 12.36 8.57 -6.72
CA ALA A 145 11.30 8.85 -5.76
C ALA A 145 10.25 9.81 -6.35
N HIS A 146 10.70 10.80 -7.14
CA HIS A 146 9.84 11.72 -7.88
C HIS A 146 8.89 10.99 -8.84
N GLU A 147 9.38 10.06 -9.67
CA GLU A 147 8.54 9.34 -10.63
C GLU A 147 7.48 8.49 -9.93
N MET A 148 7.86 7.81 -8.83
CA MET A 148 6.90 7.05 -8.02
C MET A 148 5.85 7.97 -7.36
N ARG A 149 6.28 9.14 -6.89
CA ARG A 149 5.39 10.15 -6.27
C ARG A 149 4.36 10.64 -7.28
N GLN A 150 4.79 11.04 -8.47
CA GLN A 150 3.90 11.45 -9.57
C GLN A 150 2.88 10.35 -9.92
N ALA A 151 3.32 9.09 -9.96
CA ALA A 151 2.41 7.98 -10.21
C ALA A 151 1.32 7.84 -9.13
N LEU A 152 1.64 8.08 -7.86
CA LEU A 152 0.66 8.09 -6.77
C LEU A 152 -0.22 9.35 -6.79
N GLU A 153 0.34 10.52 -7.06
CA GLU A 153 -0.40 11.79 -7.19
C GLU A 153 -1.40 11.75 -8.36
N SER A 154 -1.09 11.00 -9.42
CA SER A 154 -2.02 10.78 -10.54
C SER A 154 -3.26 9.95 -10.16
N LEU A 155 -3.25 9.28 -9.00
CA LEU A 155 -4.41 8.54 -8.51
C LEU A 155 -5.41 9.52 -7.89
N SER A 156 -6.45 9.88 -8.66
CA SER A 156 -7.54 10.72 -8.17
C SER A 156 -8.36 9.97 -7.12
N ILE A 157 -8.06 10.20 -5.84
CA ILE A 157 -8.82 9.65 -4.71
C ILE A 157 -10.22 10.26 -4.71
N ARG A 158 -11.25 9.41 -4.82
CA ARG A 158 -12.66 9.80 -4.81
C ARG A 158 -13.30 9.58 -3.45
N LEU A 159 -13.15 8.36 -2.92
CA LEU A 159 -13.70 7.95 -1.63
C LEU A 159 -12.59 7.29 -0.82
N GLU A 160 -12.34 7.83 0.37
CA GLU A 160 -11.45 7.19 1.33
C GLU A 160 -12.25 6.27 2.25
N TRP A 161 -12.33 5.01 1.86
CA TRP A 161 -13.05 3.99 2.62
C TRP A 161 -12.28 3.58 3.88
N ILE A 162 -13.02 3.52 4.98
CA ILE A 162 -12.58 3.06 6.29
C ILE A 162 -13.46 1.88 6.68
N GLN A 163 -12.83 0.76 7.00
CA GLN A 163 -13.53 -0.40 7.55
C GLN A 163 -13.74 -0.18 9.05
N THR A 164 -14.99 -0.02 9.48
CA THR A 164 -15.36 0.19 10.89
C THR A 164 -15.51 -1.14 11.62
N GLN A 165 -16.07 -2.14 10.94
CA GLN A 165 -16.27 -3.51 11.44
C GLN A 165 -16.11 -4.52 10.29
N PRO A 166 -16.02 -5.83 10.58
CA PRO A 166 -16.20 -6.83 9.53
C PRO A 166 -17.49 -6.55 8.75
N ASN A 167 -17.36 -6.39 7.44
CA ASN A 167 -18.47 -6.11 6.52
C ASN A 167 -19.18 -4.75 6.66
N ASP A 168 -18.64 -3.78 7.41
CA ASP A 168 -19.14 -2.40 7.45
C ASP A 168 -18.02 -1.42 7.07
N TRP A 169 -18.30 -0.60 6.07
CA TRP A 169 -17.36 0.34 5.50
C TRP A 169 -18.03 1.69 5.33
N ILE A 170 -17.32 2.74 5.73
CA ILE A 170 -17.77 4.13 5.57
C ILE A 170 -16.75 4.91 4.75
N ALA A 171 -17.22 5.90 4.00
CA ALA A 171 -16.37 6.88 3.35
C ALA A 171 -17.06 8.24 3.34
N GLU A 172 -16.28 9.31 3.34
CA GLU A 172 -16.79 10.68 3.18
C GLU A 172 -16.16 11.32 1.93
N ASP A 173 -16.95 12.05 1.16
CA ASP A 173 -16.48 12.86 0.02
C ASP A 173 -16.44 14.37 0.31
N GLY A 174 -16.60 14.75 1.59
CA GLY A 174 -16.70 16.13 2.07
C GLY A 174 -18.12 16.70 2.03
N THR A 175 -19.05 16.07 1.29
CA THR A 175 -20.46 16.49 1.22
C THR A 175 -21.43 15.40 1.66
N LYS A 176 -21.03 14.14 1.52
CA LYS A 176 -21.86 12.97 1.74
C LYS A 176 -21.10 11.91 2.53
N GLU A 177 -21.83 11.24 3.41
CA GLU A 177 -21.43 9.97 4.00
C GLU A 177 -21.89 8.84 3.09
N HIS A 178 -20.97 7.95 2.77
CA HIS A 178 -21.18 6.73 2.01
C HIS A 178 -20.99 5.54 2.95
N ARG A 179 -21.87 4.54 2.84
CA ARG A 179 -21.76 3.31 3.64
C ARG A 179 -22.03 2.08 2.80
N LEU A 180 -21.21 1.04 2.98
CA LEU A 180 -21.39 -0.30 2.43
C LEU A 180 -21.47 -1.30 3.59
N THR A 181 -22.57 -2.04 3.67
CA THR A 181 -22.76 -3.10 4.67
C THR A 181 -23.17 -4.43 4.04
N ILE A 182 -22.94 -5.54 4.74
CA ILE A 182 -23.57 -6.83 4.42
C ILE A 182 -24.64 -7.13 5.46
N ALA A 183 -25.89 -7.33 5.00
CA ALA A 183 -26.99 -7.76 5.84
C ALA A 183 -27.40 -9.21 5.53
N PRO A 184 -27.56 -10.08 6.53
CA PRO A 184 -28.07 -11.43 6.33
C PRO A 184 -29.57 -11.41 6.04
N GLY A 185 -30.00 -12.25 5.08
CA GLY A 185 -31.39 -12.57 4.79
C GLY A 185 -31.66 -14.06 4.96
N LYS A 186 -32.91 -14.51 4.73
CA LYS A 186 -33.35 -15.88 5.00
C LYS A 186 -32.44 -16.96 4.38
N ASN A 187 -32.04 -16.78 3.12
CA ASN A 187 -31.15 -17.69 2.36
C ASN A 187 -30.16 -16.90 1.48
N SER A 188 -29.78 -15.70 1.89
CA SER A 188 -28.96 -14.81 1.06
C SER A 188 -28.23 -13.78 1.91
N PHE A 189 -27.20 -13.16 1.35
CA PHE A 189 -26.50 -12.02 1.92
C PHE A 189 -26.64 -10.83 0.99
N GLU A 190 -27.07 -9.68 1.52
CA GLU A 190 -27.26 -8.47 0.73
C GLU A 190 -26.16 -7.46 1.02
N VAL A 191 -25.41 -7.06 -0.01
CA VAL A 191 -24.54 -5.90 0.03
C VAL A 191 -25.40 -4.66 -0.19
N ILE A 192 -25.49 -3.81 0.84
CA ILE A 192 -26.31 -2.61 0.85
C ILE A 192 -25.40 -1.40 0.72
N TYR A 193 -25.71 -0.51 -0.23
CA TYR A 193 -25.07 0.78 -0.38
C TYR A 193 -26.00 1.91 0.04
N GLN A 194 -25.51 2.81 0.89
CA GLN A 194 -26.24 3.97 1.39
C GLN A 194 -25.45 5.25 1.17
N VAL A 195 -26.17 6.35 0.96
CA VAL A 195 -25.64 7.71 0.92
C VAL A 195 -26.47 8.59 1.84
N ASN A 196 -25.85 9.20 2.86
CA ASN A 196 -26.52 9.93 3.94
C ASN A 196 -27.68 9.13 4.56
N GLY A 197 -27.41 7.86 4.89
CA GLY A 197 -28.38 6.90 5.42
C GLY A 197 -29.43 6.38 4.43
N ARG A 198 -29.56 6.98 3.23
CA ARG A 198 -30.55 6.57 2.22
C ARG A 198 -30.01 5.48 1.33
N ARG A 199 -30.73 4.36 1.24
CA ARG A 199 -30.42 3.22 0.37
C ARG A 199 -30.42 3.61 -1.10
N LYS A 200 -29.46 3.07 -1.86
CA LYS A 200 -29.32 3.22 -3.32
C LYS A 200 -29.49 1.85 -3.98
N ASN A 201 -30.72 1.54 -4.36
CA ASN A 201 -31.13 0.20 -4.79
C ASN A 201 -30.32 -0.32 -5.99
N GLU A 202 -30.03 0.56 -6.95
CA GLU A 202 -29.21 0.30 -8.14
C GLU A 202 -27.78 -0.13 -7.82
N SER A 203 -27.31 0.14 -6.61
CA SER A 203 -25.97 -0.20 -6.14
C SER A 203 -25.96 -1.30 -5.09
N CYS A 204 -27.13 -1.84 -4.72
CA CYS A 204 -27.24 -3.00 -3.83
C CYS A 204 -27.19 -4.30 -4.63
N ALA A 205 -26.73 -5.39 -4.02
CA ALA A 205 -26.68 -6.70 -4.67
C ALA A 205 -26.88 -7.82 -3.66
N LYS A 206 -27.55 -8.90 -4.08
CA LYS A 206 -27.77 -10.10 -3.27
C LYS A 206 -26.88 -11.24 -3.75
N PHE A 207 -26.39 -12.01 -2.81
CA PHE A 207 -25.49 -13.15 -3.03
C PHE A 207 -25.99 -14.37 -2.27
N SER A 208 -25.61 -15.54 -2.74
CA SER A 208 -26.03 -16.81 -2.14
C SER A 208 -25.19 -17.18 -0.92
N THR A 209 -23.93 -16.75 -0.89
CA THR A 209 -22.99 -17.03 0.20
C THR A 209 -22.37 -15.75 0.79
N MET A 210 -21.90 -15.84 2.04
CA MET A 210 -21.18 -14.74 2.70
C MET A 210 -19.89 -14.40 1.95
N SER A 211 -19.18 -15.40 1.43
CA SER A 211 -17.93 -15.20 0.68
C SER A 211 -18.15 -14.36 -0.59
N GLU A 212 -19.20 -14.67 -1.35
CA GLU A 212 -19.59 -13.89 -2.53
C GLU A 212 -19.98 -12.45 -2.17
N ALA A 213 -20.73 -12.26 -1.08
CA ALA A 213 -21.10 -10.92 -0.61
C ALA A 213 -19.87 -10.10 -0.17
N ILE A 214 -18.91 -10.71 0.52
CA ILE A 214 -17.64 -10.07 0.90
C ILE A 214 -16.85 -9.67 -0.34
N ALA A 215 -16.78 -10.55 -1.34
CA ALA A 215 -16.11 -10.26 -2.61
C ALA A 215 -16.79 -9.10 -3.36
N GLY A 216 -18.13 -9.12 -3.45
CA GLY A 216 -18.92 -8.07 -4.08
C GLY A 216 -18.82 -6.71 -3.38
N LEU A 217 -18.85 -6.69 -2.04
CA LEU A 217 -18.60 -5.48 -1.26
C LEU A 217 -17.20 -4.94 -1.52
N SER A 218 -16.19 -5.81 -1.45
CA SER A 218 -14.79 -5.43 -1.67
C SER A 218 -14.60 -4.84 -3.07
N GLN A 219 -15.22 -5.42 -4.09
CA GLN A 219 -15.18 -4.89 -5.45
C GLN A 219 -15.79 -3.48 -5.55
N LYS A 220 -16.90 -3.22 -4.85
CA LYS A 220 -17.52 -1.88 -4.80
C LYS A 220 -16.61 -0.86 -4.12
N VAL A 221 -15.95 -1.22 -3.03
CA VAL A 221 -14.94 -0.38 -2.38
C VAL A 221 -13.82 -0.06 -3.38
N SER A 222 -13.26 -1.09 -4.03
CA SER A 222 -12.17 -0.95 -5.00
C SER A 222 -12.53 -0.02 -6.17
N GLN A 223 -13.69 -0.22 -6.80
CA GLN A 223 -14.14 0.54 -7.97
C GLN A 223 -14.52 1.99 -7.65
N SER A 224 -14.95 2.26 -6.41
CA SER A 224 -15.39 3.60 -6.00
C SER A 224 -14.30 4.44 -5.32
N SER A 225 -13.18 3.82 -4.92
CA SER A 225 -12.07 4.50 -4.23
C SER A 225 -11.33 5.49 -5.10
N LEU A 226 -11.02 5.13 -6.35
CA LEU A 226 -10.25 5.95 -7.30
C LEU A 226 -11.07 6.26 -8.56
N ARG A 227 -10.93 7.47 -9.10
CA ARG A 227 -11.34 7.82 -10.47
C ARG A 227 -10.21 7.53 -11.45
#